data_AF-A0A969ADQ4-F1
#
_entry.id   AF-A0A969ADQ4-F1
#
_cell.length_a   1.000
_cell.length_b   1.000
_cell.length_c   1.000
_cell.angle_alpha   90.00
_cell.angle_beta   90.00
_cell.angle_gamma   90.00
#
_symmetry.space_group_name_H-M   'P 1'
#
loop_
_entity.id
_entity.type
_entity.pdbx_description
1 polymer ?
#
loop_
_entity_poly.entity_id
_entity_poly.type
_entity_poly.pdbx_seq_one_letter_code
_entity_poly.pdbx_strand_id
1 'polypeptide(L)'
;MIRPYHITICSLLILFSPLLGVNIPKSFSYTNNSNNTEELFTNIDSPGNAAICRAEGNCDDEGKFSSLYYGHIDPSKLGGKRVLNQGFCSDYGKSKAGDIDGANKGCLSRIQSRLPRLIKLFEQQNIDIAQHKTAFINAVDLWNQASPRVSDNFPKVYADNISKGLSIDNAIRRSRIDAFNLSANGLFNICAREPYYINKLTVIPQYSTQWKRKCIDIDQNRRRLAINSVLINRGVK
;
A
#
# COMPACT_ATOMS: atom_id res chain seq x y z
N MET A 1 -19.57 -79.87 24.25
CA MET A 1 -18.78 -80.37 23.10
C MET A 1 -17.95 -79.21 22.55
N ILE A 2 -16.63 -79.42 22.52
CA ILE A 2 -15.64 -78.85 21.60
C ILE A 2 -15.37 -77.32 21.70
N ARG A 3 -14.35 -76.95 22.51
CA ARG A 3 -13.23 -76.10 22.04
C ARG A 3 -12.46 -76.91 20.98
N PRO A 4 -11.80 -76.35 19.93
CA PRO A 4 -10.50 -75.64 20.00
C PRO A 4 -10.39 -74.53 18.90
N TYR A 5 -9.38 -73.68 18.73
CA TYR A 5 -7.92 -73.84 18.46
C TYR A 5 -7.30 -72.41 18.59
N HIS A 6 -6.25 -72.18 19.38
CA HIS A 6 -4.81 -72.29 19.10
C HIS A 6 -4.15 -71.13 18.32
N ILE A 7 -3.18 -70.48 19.01
CA ILE A 7 -1.84 -70.01 18.57
C ILE A 7 -1.87 -68.75 17.66
N THR A 8 -1.16 -67.64 17.92
CA THR A 8 0.30 -67.54 17.98
C THR A 8 0.74 -66.18 18.55
N ILE A 9 1.82 -66.20 19.32
CA ILE A 9 2.59 -65.05 19.80
C ILE A 9 3.43 -64.50 18.64
N CYS A 10 3.38 -63.19 18.38
CA CYS A 10 4.47 -62.47 17.74
C CYS A 10 4.63 -61.10 18.40
N SER A 11 5.69 -61.00 19.20
CA SER A 11 6.21 -59.77 19.76
C SER A 11 6.68 -58.83 18.65
N LEU A 12 6.14 -57.61 18.60
CA LEU A 12 6.78 -56.50 17.90
C LEU A 12 6.97 -55.34 18.90
N LEU A 13 8.18 -55.27 19.45
CA LEU A 13 8.70 -54.13 20.19
C LEU A 13 8.90 -52.98 19.20
N ILE A 14 7.97 -52.03 19.16
CA ILE A 14 8.16 -50.74 18.49
C ILE A 14 8.73 -49.77 19.52
N LEU A 15 10.03 -49.53 19.42
CA LEU A 15 10.74 -48.44 20.08
C LEU A 15 10.28 -47.11 19.48
N PHE A 16 9.38 -46.40 20.16
CA PHE A 16 9.13 -44.98 19.90
C PHE A 16 10.27 -44.16 20.50
N SER A 17 11.18 -43.71 19.65
CA SER A 17 12.09 -42.60 19.97
C SER A 17 11.33 -41.29 19.77
N PRO A 18 11.27 -40.37 20.74
CA PRO A 18 10.77 -39.03 20.48
C PRO A 18 11.85 -38.28 19.69
N LEU A 19 11.60 -38.07 18.40
CA LEU A 19 12.26 -37.04 17.60
C LEU A 19 11.83 -35.67 18.17
N LEU A 20 12.50 -35.24 19.24
CA LEU A 20 12.53 -33.85 19.66
C LEU A 20 13.32 -33.07 18.61
N GLY A 21 12.63 -32.73 17.52
CA GLY A 21 13.03 -31.65 16.63
C GLY A 21 12.88 -30.33 17.39
N VAL A 22 13.92 -29.94 18.13
CA VAL A 22 14.05 -28.59 18.65
C VAL A 22 14.23 -27.69 17.42
N ASN A 23 13.13 -27.08 16.97
CA ASN A 23 13.20 -25.93 16.08
C ASN A 23 13.91 -24.83 16.86
N ILE A 24 15.20 -24.65 16.57
CA ILE A 24 15.95 -23.46 16.96
C ILE A 24 15.22 -22.29 16.28
N PRO A 25 14.57 -21.37 17.01
CA PRO A 25 14.11 -20.15 16.40
C PRO A 25 15.35 -19.44 15.85
N LYS A 26 15.37 -19.20 14.53
CA LYS A 26 16.35 -18.30 13.91
C LYS A 26 16.39 -17.03 14.76
N SER A 27 17.56 -16.75 15.30
CA SER A 27 17.82 -15.54 16.06
C SER A 27 17.39 -14.34 15.21
N PHE A 28 16.42 -13.61 15.74
CA PHE A 28 15.88 -12.40 15.13
C PHE A 28 16.96 -11.33 15.30
N SER A 29 17.66 -10.99 14.22
CA SER A 29 18.52 -9.82 14.19
C SER A 29 17.61 -8.60 14.09
N TYR A 30 17.46 -7.87 15.19
CA TYR A 30 16.82 -6.55 15.19
C TYR A 30 17.78 -5.58 14.51
N THR A 31 17.75 -5.51 13.18
CA THR A 31 18.42 -4.44 12.45
C THR A 31 17.63 -3.16 12.66
N ASN A 32 18.28 -2.18 13.28
CA ASN A 32 17.78 -0.83 13.49
C ASN A 32 17.67 -0.13 12.11
N ASN A 33 16.61 -0.46 11.36
CA ASN A 33 16.37 -0.09 9.97
C ASN A 33 15.66 1.28 9.82
N SER A 34 15.35 1.97 10.93
CA SER A 34 14.55 3.21 10.91
C SER A 34 15.23 4.34 10.14
N ASN A 35 16.57 4.46 10.21
CA ASN A 35 17.28 5.61 9.66
C ASN A 35 17.19 5.71 8.12
N ASN A 36 17.22 4.59 7.39
CA ASN A 36 17.17 4.61 5.91
C ASN A 36 15.74 4.77 5.38
N THR A 37 14.73 4.34 6.15
CA THR A 37 13.32 4.46 5.76
C THR A 37 12.78 5.87 5.94
N GLU A 38 13.20 6.57 7.00
CA GLU A 38 12.79 7.96 7.24
C GLU A 38 13.37 8.93 6.21
N GLU A 39 14.59 8.67 5.71
CA GLU A 39 15.23 9.43 4.62
C GLU A 39 14.37 9.54 3.35
N LEU A 40 13.50 8.54 3.09
CA LEU A 40 12.56 8.57 1.97
C LEU A 40 11.52 9.69 2.08
N PHE A 41 11.34 10.27 3.28
CA PHE A 41 10.28 11.22 3.60
C PHE A 41 10.76 12.41 4.48
N THR A 42 12.05 12.73 4.48
CA THR A 42 12.62 13.82 5.29
C THR A 42 12.17 15.21 4.84
N ASN A 43 12.04 15.44 3.54
CA ASN A 43 11.61 16.71 2.95
C ASN A 43 10.80 16.47 1.66
N ILE A 44 10.25 17.54 1.07
CA ILE A 44 9.41 17.46 -0.13
C ILE A 44 10.11 16.80 -1.34
N ASP A 45 11.43 16.99 -1.45
CA ASP A 45 12.25 16.45 -2.51
C ASP A 45 12.75 15.03 -2.23
N SER A 46 12.50 14.46 -1.05
CA SER A 46 12.88 13.08 -0.75
C SER A 46 12.19 12.11 -1.72
N PRO A 47 12.84 10.99 -2.11
CA PRO A 47 12.31 10.11 -3.16
C PRO A 47 10.88 9.61 -2.92
N GLY A 48 10.51 9.31 -1.67
CA GLY A 48 9.17 8.88 -1.31
C GLY A 48 8.12 9.99 -1.45
N ASN A 49 8.44 11.23 -1.05
CA ASN A 49 7.55 12.37 -1.20
C ASN A 49 7.38 12.80 -2.66
N ALA A 50 8.46 12.79 -3.45
CA ALA A 50 8.40 13.02 -4.90
C ALA A 50 7.52 11.97 -5.60
N ALA A 51 7.65 10.69 -5.21
CA ALA A 51 6.83 9.61 -5.76
C ALA A 51 5.34 9.77 -5.42
N ILE A 52 5.01 10.20 -4.19
CA ILE A 52 3.63 10.53 -3.79
C ILE A 52 3.11 11.72 -4.58
N CYS A 53 3.91 12.79 -4.73
CA CYS A 53 3.55 13.95 -5.54
C CYS A 53 3.14 13.58 -6.97
N ARG A 54 3.94 12.68 -7.57
CA ARG A 54 3.64 12.15 -8.90
C ARG A 54 2.37 11.29 -8.93
N ALA A 55 2.13 10.47 -7.90
CA ALA A 55 0.92 9.65 -7.78
C ALA A 55 -0.37 10.48 -7.66
N GLU A 56 -0.29 11.65 -7.01
CA GLU A 56 -1.37 12.66 -6.95
C GLU A 56 -1.57 13.39 -8.28
N GLY A 57 -0.55 13.44 -9.15
CA GLY A 57 -0.54 14.24 -10.38
C GLY A 57 0.01 15.66 -10.21
N ASN A 58 0.53 15.97 -9.02
CA ASN A 58 1.10 17.29 -8.70
C ASN A 58 2.55 17.42 -9.14
N CYS A 59 3.21 16.31 -9.53
CA CYS A 59 4.55 16.32 -10.11
C CYS A 59 4.61 15.52 -11.42
N ASP A 60 5.67 15.74 -12.21
CA ASP A 60 6.12 14.88 -13.31
C ASP A 60 7.00 13.71 -12.81
N ASP A 61 7.52 12.90 -13.75
CA ASP A 61 8.29 11.70 -13.43
C ASP A 61 9.70 12.01 -12.89
N GLU A 62 10.18 13.25 -13.05
CA GLU A 62 11.42 13.78 -12.46
C GLU A 62 11.17 14.40 -11.06
N GLY A 63 9.90 14.62 -10.70
CA GLY A 63 9.49 15.25 -9.46
C GLY A 63 9.34 16.78 -9.54
N LYS A 64 9.30 17.36 -10.74
CA LYS A 64 9.01 18.80 -10.93
C LYS A 64 7.52 19.04 -10.80
N PHE A 65 7.16 20.17 -10.20
CA PHE A 65 5.77 20.52 -9.94
C PHE A 65 4.97 20.82 -11.22
N SER A 66 3.78 20.24 -11.32
CA SER A 66 2.79 20.54 -12.35
C SER A 66 1.94 21.75 -11.98
N SER A 67 1.04 22.19 -12.86
CA SER A 67 0.08 23.26 -12.53
C SER A 67 -0.84 22.87 -11.36
N LEU A 68 -1.16 21.58 -11.18
CA LEU A 68 -2.05 21.11 -10.12
C LEU A 68 -1.48 21.32 -8.72
N TYR A 69 -0.15 21.31 -8.58
CA TYR A 69 0.56 21.59 -7.34
C TYR A 69 0.27 22.99 -6.80
N TYR A 70 0.17 23.99 -7.68
CA TYR A 70 -0.07 25.38 -7.30
C TYR A 70 -1.52 25.70 -6.97
N GLY A 71 -2.44 24.76 -7.18
CA GLY A 71 -3.84 24.95 -6.86
C GLY A 71 -4.78 24.42 -7.93
N HIS A 72 -5.73 23.60 -7.52
CA HIS A 72 -6.91 23.26 -8.30
C HIS A 72 -8.12 23.13 -7.39
N ILE A 73 -9.32 23.29 -7.95
CA ILE A 73 -10.55 23.05 -7.19
C ILE A 73 -10.80 21.55 -7.12
N ASP A 74 -10.78 21.02 -5.90
CA ASP A 74 -11.12 19.63 -5.65
C ASP A 74 -12.59 19.39 -6.03
N PRO A 75 -12.90 18.35 -6.85
CA PRO A 75 -14.26 18.01 -7.20
C PRO A 75 -15.10 17.55 -6.00
N SER A 76 -14.48 17.10 -4.92
CA SER A 76 -15.12 16.78 -3.65
C SER A 76 -15.47 18.05 -2.87
N LYS A 77 -16.72 18.14 -2.40
CA LYS A 77 -17.16 19.22 -1.51
C LYS A 77 -16.81 18.84 -0.07
N LEU A 78 -16.06 19.67 0.64
CA LEU A 78 -15.94 19.57 2.11
C LEU A 78 -16.95 20.55 2.72
N GLY A 79 -17.91 20.03 3.49
CA GLY A 79 -18.97 20.86 4.09
C GLY A 79 -19.81 21.63 3.06
N GLY A 80 -19.98 21.09 1.85
CA GLY A 80 -20.75 21.73 0.77
C GLY A 80 -20.00 22.79 -0.05
N LYS A 81 -18.75 23.13 0.30
CA LYS A 81 -17.94 24.15 -0.39
C LYS A 81 -16.89 23.51 -1.31
N ARG A 82 -16.62 24.18 -2.43
CA ARG A 82 -15.45 23.90 -3.29
C ARG A 82 -14.19 24.19 -2.49
N VAL A 83 -13.20 23.31 -2.61
CA VAL A 83 -11.96 23.42 -1.83
C VAL A 83 -10.78 23.56 -2.77
N LEU A 84 -9.94 24.55 -2.51
CA LEU A 84 -8.63 24.66 -3.13
C LEU A 84 -7.75 23.54 -2.59
N ASN A 85 -7.17 22.76 -3.49
CA ASN A 85 -6.18 21.73 -3.21
C ASN A 85 -4.85 22.15 -3.83
N GLN A 86 -3.78 22.18 -3.03
CA GLN A 86 -2.44 22.61 -3.42
C GLN A 86 -1.36 21.86 -2.63
N GLY A 87 -0.10 21.96 -3.05
CA GLY A 87 1.03 21.25 -2.46
C GLY A 87 1.23 19.84 -3.03
N PHE A 88 2.20 19.10 -2.48
CA PHE A 88 2.60 17.81 -3.06
C PHE A 88 1.67 16.63 -2.69
N CYS A 89 0.76 16.77 -1.73
CA CYS A 89 -0.19 15.74 -1.33
C CYS A 89 -1.63 16.28 -1.27
N SER A 90 -2.62 15.45 -1.60
CA SER A 90 -4.02 15.90 -1.76
C SER A 90 -4.82 16.05 -0.46
N ASP A 91 -4.44 15.38 0.63
CA ASP A 91 -5.30 15.24 1.81
C ASP A 91 -5.17 16.43 2.79
N TYR A 92 -3.99 17.07 2.84
CA TYR A 92 -3.75 18.28 3.65
C TYR A 92 -3.80 19.59 2.82
N GLY A 93 -3.63 19.51 1.50
CA GLY A 93 -3.70 20.65 0.58
C GLY A 93 -5.06 21.36 0.55
N LYS A 94 -6.09 20.74 1.14
CA LYS A 94 -7.48 21.18 1.19
C LYS A 94 -7.70 22.30 2.20
N SER A 95 -7.78 23.55 1.75
CA SER A 95 -8.20 24.81 2.43
C SER A 95 -7.75 25.12 3.88
N LYS A 96 -7.11 24.19 4.60
CA LYS A 96 -6.62 24.34 5.97
C LYS A 96 -5.29 25.05 6.05
N ALA A 97 -4.55 25.06 4.94
CA ALA A 97 -3.16 25.47 4.92
C ALA A 97 -2.96 26.97 4.64
N GLY A 98 -3.95 27.66 4.08
CA GLY A 98 -3.88 29.08 3.70
C GLY A 98 -3.08 29.33 2.42
N ASP A 99 -1.88 28.77 2.31
CA ASP A 99 -0.95 28.89 1.17
C ASP A 99 -0.23 27.57 0.85
N ILE A 100 0.66 27.61 -0.15
CA ILE A 100 1.38 26.43 -0.65
C ILE A 100 2.43 25.92 0.35
N ASP A 101 3.05 26.81 1.12
CA ASP A 101 4.06 26.46 2.12
C ASP A 101 3.42 25.74 3.31
N GLY A 102 2.28 26.24 3.77
CA GLY A 102 1.43 25.57 4.74
C GLY A 102 0.99 24.19 4.24
N ALA A 103 0.65 24.08 2.95
CA ALA A 103 0.18 22.82 2.38
C ALA A 103 1.29 21.77 2.38
N ASN A 104 2.49 22.17 1.95
CA ASN A 104 3.67 21.32 1.96
C ASN A 104 4.08 20.89 3.38
N LYS A 105 4.12 21.83 4.34
CA LYS A 105 4.42 21.53 5.75
C LYS A 105 3.41 20.54 6.33
N GLY A 106 2.12 20.77 6.05
CA GLY A 106 1.04 19.90 6.49
C GLY A 106 1.11 18.49 5.88
N CYS A 107 1.41 18.40 4.58
CA CYS A 107 1.62 17.13 3.89
C CYS A 107 2.80 16.35 4.47
N LEU A 108 3.95 17.01 4.63
CA LEU A 108 5.15 16.40 5.19
C LEU A 108 4.91 15.89 6.62
N SER A 109 4.36 16.76 7.47
CA SER A 109 4.03 16.40 8.86
C SER A 109 3.03 15.23 8.93
N ARG A 110 2.01 15.23 8.07
CA ARG A 110 1.03 14.13 8.00
C ARG A 110 1.72 12.83 7.62
N ILE A 111 2.54 12.79 6.58
CA ILE A 111 3.26 11.59 6.15
C ILE A 111 4.18 11.09 7.26
N GLN A 112 5.03 11.96 7.81
CA GLN A 112 5.99 11.63 8.86
C GLN A 112 5.29 11.07 10.11
N SER A 113 4.15 11.63 10.52
CA SER A 113 3.38 11.15 11.68
C SER A 113 2.87 9.70 11.54
N ARG A 114 2.89 9.13 10.33
CA ARG A 114 2.39 7.77 10.05
C ARG A 114 3.50 6.74 9.91
N LEU A 115 4.74 7.17 9.65
CA LEU A 115 5.86 6.26 9.43
C LEU A 115 6.04 5.27 10.59
N PRO A 116 6.03 5.68 11.88
CA PRO A 116 6.26 4.73 12.98
C PRO A 116 5.24 3.58 13.01
N ARG A 117 3.97 3.88 12.69
CA ARG A 117 2.92 2.87 12.66
C ARG A 117 3.09 1.92 11.47
N LEU A 118 3.37 2.44 10.28
CA LEU A 118 3.58 1.61 9.10
C LEU A 118 4.83 0.75 9.22
N ILE A 119 5.92 1.30 9.78
CA ILE A 119 7.16 0.55 10.06
C ILE A 119 6.83 -0.67 10.93
N LYS A 120 6.16 -0.44 12.07
CA LYS A 120 5.74 -1.52 12.98
C LYS A 120 4.86 -2.56 12.28
N LEU A 121 3.94 -2.14 11.40
CA LEU A 121 3.08 -3.08 10.69
C LEU A 121 3.86 -3.93 9.68
N PHE A 122 4.86 -3.38 8.99
CA PHE A 122 5.76 -4.17 8.13
C PHE A 122 6.64 -5.14 8.94
N GLU A 123 7.20 -4.68 10.06
CA GLU A 123 7.98 -5.51 10.98
C GLU A 123 7.16 -6.69 11.52
N GLN A 124 5.90 -6.47 11.89
CA GLN A 124 4.98 -7.51 12.35
C GLN A 124 4.71 -8.59 11.29
N GLN A 125 4.89 -8.27 10.01
CA GLN A 125 4.76 -9.23 8.91
C GLN A 125 6.11 -9.82 8.48
N ASN A 126 7.19 -9.55 9.20
CA ASN A 126 8.56 -9.95 8.86
C ASN A 126 9.01 -9.46 7.47
N ILE A 127 8.58 -8.26 7.05
CA ILE A 127 9.02 -7.66 5.79
C ILE A 127 10.14 -6.65 6.07
N ASP A 128 11.30 -6.86 5.46
CA ASP A 128 12.41 -5.91 5.48
C ASP A 128 12.12 -4.72 4.55
N ILE A 129 11.82 -3.56 5.12
CA ILE A 129 11.52 -2.35 4.34
C ILE A 129 12.69 -1.95 3.45
N ALA A 130 13.94 -2.22 3.83
CA ALA A 130 15.10 -1.86 3.01
C ALA A 130 15.12 -2.61 1.67
N GLN A 131 14.60 -3.84 1.65
CA GLN A 131 14.44 -4.66 0.43
C GLN A 131 13.10 -4.42 -0.28
N HIS A 132 12.17 -3.74 0.38
CA HIS A 132 10.79 -3.54 -0.06
C HIS A 132 10.38 -2.06 -0.07
N LYS A 133 11.32 -1.15 -0.35
CA LYS A 133 11.12 0.32 -0.32
C LYS A 133 9.93 0.76 -1.17
N THR A 134 9.81 0.20 -2.37
CA THR A 134 8.70 0.48 -3.28
C THR A 134 7.34 0.08 -2.66
N ALA A 135 7.27 -1.06 -1.98
CA ALA A 135 6.05 -1.48 -1.29
C ALA A 135 5.72 -0.57 -0.10
N PHE A 136 6.74 -0.15 0.66
CA PHE A 136 6.56 0.77 1.77
C PHE A 136 6.05 2.13 1.31
N ILE A 137 6.62 2.71 0.25
CA ILE A 137 6.14 3.98 -0.32
C ILE A 137 4.70 3.86 -0.82
N ASN A 138 4.35 2.73 -1.45
CA ASN A 138 2.96 2.47 -1.84
C ASN A 138 2.01 2.37 -0.63
N ALA A 139 2.45 1.85 0.51
CA ALA A 139 1.66 1.82 1.74
C ALA A 139 1.45 3.23 2.32
N VAL A 140 2.48 4.08 2.31
CA VAL A 140 2.40 5.50 2.72
C VAL A 140 1.46 6.28 1.81
N ASP A 141 1.58 6.10 0.49
CA ASP A 141 0.69 6.70 -0.50
C ASP A 141 -0.78 6.27 -0.32
N LEU A 142 -1.00 5.00 0.01
CA LEU A 142 -2.33 4.48 0.30
C LEU A 142 -2.92 5.09 1.58
N TRP A 143 -2.08 5.36 2.58
CA TRP A 143 -2.45 6.12 3.77
C TRP A 143 -2.93 7.51 3.43
N ASN A 144 -2.25 8.18 2.49
CA ASN A 144 -2.63 9.52 2.05
C ASN A 144 -4.03 9.56 1.38
N GLN A 145 -4.51 8.44 0.83
CA GLN A 145 -5.83 8.37 0.18
C GLN A 145 -6.97 7.92 1.10
N ALA A 146 -6.74 6.89 1.91
CA ALA A 146 -7.82 6.10 2.50
C ALA A 146 -7.51 5.60 3.93
N SER A 147 -6.92 6.48 4.74
CA SER A 147 -6.60 6.23 6.15
C SER A 147 -7.85 6.01 7.05
N PRO A 148 -7.75 5.19 8.12
CA PRO A 148 -6.63 4.32 8.48
C PRO A 148 -6.81 2.86 8.00
N ARG A 149 -8.06 2.43 7.75
CA ARG A 149 -8.38 1.00 7.58
C ARG A 149 -7.76 0.37 6.34
N VAL A 150 -7.73 1.10 5.22
CA VAL A 150 -7.18 0.60 3.95
C VAL A 150 -5.66 0.49 4.07
N SER A 151 -5.01 1.51 4.64
CA SER A 151 -3.57 1.59 4.74
C SER A 151 -2.96 0.65 5.80
N ASP A 152 -3.65 0.43 6.92
CA ASP A 152 -3.21 -0.52 7.96
C ASP A 152 -3.19 -1.98 7.47
N ASN A 153 -4.08 -2.33 6.53
CA ASN A 153 -4.17 -3.70 6.02
C ASN A 153 -3.13 -4.00 4.95
N PHE A 154 -2.54 -2.99 4.31
CA PHE A 154 -1.62 -3.17 3.20
C PHE A 154 -0.43 -4.09 3.53
N PRO A 155 0.29 -3.93 4.67
CA PRO A 155 1.46 -4.75 4.96
C PRO A 155 1.13 -6.24 5.07
N LYS A 156 0.01 -6.56 5.74
CA LYS A 156 -0.49 -7.94 5.85
C LYS A 156 -0.83 -8.54 4.49
N VAL A 157 -1.64 -7.84 3.69
CA VAL A 157 -2.03 -8.32 2.36
C VAL A 157 -0.82 -8.45 1.44
N TYR A 158 0.17 -7.56 1.58
CA TYR A 158 1.43 -7.64 0.85
C TYR A 158 2.24 -8.88 1.21
N ALA A 159 2.42 -9.16 2.50
CA ALA A 159 3.08 -10.39 2.96
C ALA A 159 2.35 -11.66 2.47
N ASP A 160 1.01 -11.67 2.54
CA ASP A 160 0.19 -12.78 2.03
C ASP A 160 0.35 -13.00 0.52
N ASN A 161 0.56 -11.93 -0.25
CA ASN A 161 0.77 -12.02 -1.69
C ASN A 161 2.18 -12.50 -2.03
N ILE A 162 3.20 -12.04 -1.30
CA ILE A 162 4.58 -12.52 -1.44
C ILE A 162 4.68 -14.00 -1.08
N SER A 163 4.05 -14.44 0.01
CA SER A 163 4.06 -15.85 0.42
C SER A 163 3.38 -16.80 -0.59
N LYS A 164 2.45 -16.27 -1.40
CA LYS A 164 1.82 -16.98 -2.53
C LYS A 164 2.67 -17.00 -3.80
N GLY A 165 3.89 -16.46 -3.77
CA GLY A 165 4.81 -16.44 -4.91
C GLY A 165 4.51 -15.37 -5.95
N LEU A 166 3.68 -14.36 -5.64
CA LEU A 166 3.54 -13.21 -6.53
C LEU A 166 4.83 -12.41 -6.60
N SER A 167 5.17 -11.92 -7.79
CA SER A 167 6.26 -10.95 -7.93
C SER A 167 5.99 -9.70 -7.09
N ILE A 168 7.05 -9.01 -6.64
CA ILE A 168 6.95 -7.80 -5.81
C ILE A 168 5.95 -6.80 -6.41
N ASP A 169 6.03 -6.57 -7.72
CA ASP A 169 5.16 -5.61 -8.41
C ASP A 169 3.68 -6.01 -8.38
N ASN A 170 3.39 -7.30 -8.64
CA ASN A 170 2.04 -7.83 -8.59
C ASN A 170 1.49 -7.87 -7.16
N ALA A 171 2.35 -8.21 -6.18
CA ALA A 171 2.00 -8.17 -4.78
C ALA A 171 1.63 -6.74 -4.34
N ILE A 172 2.38 -5.72 -4.75
CA ILE A 172 2.03 -4.31 -4.50
C ILE A 172 0.68 -3.97 -5.12
N ARG A 173 0.49 -4.23 -6.43
CA ARG A 173 -0.78 -3.93 -7.11
C ARG A 173 -1.95 -4.59 -6.41
N ARG A 174 -1.83 -5.88 -6.10
CA ARG A 174 -2.90 -6.65 -5.47
C ARG A 174 -3.21 -6.13 -4.08
N SER A 175 -2.20 -5.81 -3.29
CA SER A 175 -2.38 -5.24 -1.94
C SER A 175 -3.04 -3.88 -1.96
N ARG A 176 -2.73 -3.02 -2.95
CA ARG A 176 -3.46 -1.75 -3.11
C ARG A 176 -4.94 -1.99 -3.40
N ILE A 177 -5.26 -2.93 -4.29
CA ILE A 177 -6.65 -3.20 -4.69
C ILE A 177 -7.46 -3.82 -3.56
N ASP A 178 -6.92 -4.87 -2.94
CA ASP A 178 -7.63 -5.66 -1.91
C ASP A 178 -7.80 -4.88 -0.60
N ALA A 179 -6.97 -3.87 -0.37
CA ALA A 179 -7.13 -2.96 0.76
C ALA A 179 -8.36 -2.05 0.61
N PHE A 180 -8.78 -1.71 -0.62
CA PHE A 180 -9.89 -0.78 -0.87
C PHE A 180 -11.26 -1.45 -0.71
N ASN A 181 -12.22 -0.70 -0.18
CA ASN A 181 -13.61 -1.14 -0.05
C ASN A 181 -14.46 -0.69 -1.26
N LEU A 182 -15.61 -1.34 -1.45
CA LEU A 182 -16.57 -0.98 -2.50
C LEU A 182 -17.49 0.20 -2.11
N SER A 183 -17.13 0.97 -1.09
CA SER A 183 -17.84 2.18 -0.63
C SER A 183 -17.07 3.48 -0.90
N ALA A 184 -16.00 3.42 -1.72
CA ALA A 184 -15.21 4.57 -2.16
C ALA A 184 -15.95 5.47 -3.19
N ASN A 185 -17.09 6.04 -2.80
CA ASN A 185 -17.97 6.82 -3.69
C ASN A 185 -17.27 8.01 -4.37
N GLY A 186 -16.32 8.65 -3.69
CA GLY A 186 -15.51 9.74 -4.29
C GLY A 186 -14.72 9.26 -5.52
N LEU A 187 -14.06 8.11 -5.42
CA LEU A 187 -13.34 7.50 -6.53
C LEU A 187 -14.30 7.08 -7.65
N PHE A 188 -15.45 6.49 -7.32
CA PHE A 188 -16.43 6.08 -8.33
C PHE A 188 -17.00 7.26 -9.12
N ASN A 189 -17.24 8.40 -8.47
CA ASN A 189 -17.65 9.62 -9.15
C ASN A 189 -16.58 10.12 -10.14
N ILE A 190 -15.30 10.03 -9.78
CA ILE A 190 -14.18 10.36 -10.68
C ILE A 190 -14.16 9.39 -11.86
N CYS A 191 -14.22 8.08 -11.61
CA CYS A 191 -14.22 7.06 -12.67
C CYS A 191 -15.40 7.20 -13.65
N ALA A 192 -16.54 7.71 -13.17
CA ALA A 192 -17.73 7.94 -13.98
C ALA A 192 -17.68 9.21 -14.84
N ARG A 193 -16.77 10.15 -14.54
CA ARG A 193 -16.72 11.48 -15.17
C ARG A 193 -15.47 11.68 -16.03
N GLU A 194 -14.31 11.18 -15.61
CA GLU A 194 -13.07 11.49 -16.33
C GLU A 194 -12.86 10.53 -17.51
N PRO A 195 -12.56 11.05 -18.73
CA PRO A 195 -12.42 10.24 -19.95
C PRO A 195 -11.40 9.10 -19.82
N TYR A 196 -10.33 9.31 -19.04
CA TYR A 196 -9.31 8.29 -18.78
C TYR A 196 -9.89 6.98 -18.22
N TYR A 197 -10.86 7.06 -17.31
CA TYR A 197 -11.50 5.90 -16.69
C TYR A 197 -12.68 5.41 -17.53
N ILE A 198 -13.50 6.32 -18.06
CA ILE A 198 -14.67 5.98 -18.89
C ILE A 198 -14.26 5.04 -20.01
N ASN A 199 -13.22 5.40 -20.78
CA ASN A 199 -12.73 4.62 -21.91
C ASN A 199 -12.27 3.19 -21.55
N LYS A 200 -11.92 2.94 -20.28
CA LYS A 200 -11.49 1.63 -19.78
C LYS A 200 -12.61 0.84 -19.09
N LEU A 201 -13.77 1.46 -18.91
CA LEU A 201 -14.92 0.91 -18.19
C LEU A 201 -16.17 0.78 -19.08
N THR A 202 -16.12 1.25 -20.33
CA THR A 202 -17.26 1.37 -21.25
C THR A 202 -18.09 0.09 -21.41
N VAL A 203 -17.46 -1.09 -21.37
CA VAL A 203 -18.13 -2.38 -21.57
C VAL A 203 -18.71 -3.00 -20.29
N ILE A 204 -18.54 -2.35 -19.14
CA ILE A 204 -18.98 -2.86 -17.85
C ILE A 204 -20.14 -1.99 -17.34
N PRO A 205 -21.28 -2.56 -16.91
CA PRO A 205 -22.40 -1.78 -16.40
C PRO A 205 -21.97 -0.85 -15.26
N GLN A 206 -22.22 0.44 -15.41
CA GLN A 206 -21.75 1.48 -14.49
C GLN A 206 -22.24 1.20 -13.06
N TYR A 207 -21.36 1.43 -12.08
CA TYR A 207 -21.60 1.18 -10.64
C TYR A 207 -21.89 -0.27 -10.21
N SER A 208 -21.90 -1.25 -11.13
CA SER A 208 -21.92 -2.66 -10.75
C SER A 208 -20.71 -3.03 -9.89
N THR A 209 -20.79 -4.14 -9.14
CA THR A 209 -19.67 -4.65 -8.34
C THR A 209 -18.41 -4.84 -9.18
N GLN A 210 -18.55 -5.36 -10.40
CA GLN A 210 -17.44 -5.53 -11.33
C GLN A 210 -16.86 -4.19 -11.77
N TRP A 211 -17.71 -3.21 -12.10
CA TRP A 211 -17.27 -1.87 -12.48
C TRP A 211 -16.51 -1.18 -11.36
N LYS A 212 -17.02 -1.25 -10.11
CA LYS A 212 -16.37 -0.66 -8.94
C LYS A 212 -14.99 -1.27 -8.68
N ARG A 213 -14.88 -2.60 -8.73
CA ARG A 213 -13.60 -3.31 -8.61
C ARG A 213 -12.63 -2.91 -9.73
N LYS A 214 -13.12 -2.79 -10.96
CA LYS A 214 -12.28 -2.41 -12.10
C LYS A 214 -11.83 -0.95 -12.01
N CYS A 215 -12.68 -0.05 -11.55
CA CYS A 215 -12.32 1.35 -11.27
C CYS A 215 -11.20 1.43 -10.20
N ILE A 216 -11.32 0.70 -9.09
CA ILE A 216 -10.26 0.60 -8.07
C ILE A 216 -8.96 0.06 -8.69
N ASP A 217 -9.02 -1.02 -9.46
CA ASP A 217 -7.85 -1.58 -10.15
C ASP A 217 -7.15 -0.56 -11.06
N ILE A 218 -7.91 0.14 -11.91
CA ILE A 218 -7.36 1.15 -12.82
C ILE A 218 -6.68 2.27 -12.04
N ASP A 219 -7.36 2.82 -11.04
CA ASP A 219 -6.82 3.95 -10.27
C ASP A 219 -5.60 3.55 -9.45
N GLN A 220 -5.68 2.45 -8.69
CA GLN A 220 -4.58 2.00 -7.85
C GLN A 220 -3.37 1.55 -8.66
N ASN A 221 -3.59 0.95 -9.85
CA ASN A 221 -2.49 0.63 -10.76
C ASN A 221 -1.86 1.88 -11.36
N ARG A 222 -2.64 2.92 -11.71
CA ARG A 222 -2.10 4.21 -12.17
C ARG A 222 -1.16 4.82 -11.12
N ARG A 223 -1.57 4.84 -9.85
CA ARG A 223 -0.75 5.39 -8.75
C ARG A 223 0.51 4.57 -8.50
N ARG A 224 0.43 3.24 -8.49
CA ARG A 224 1.60 2.36 -8.40
C ARG A 224 2.61 2.66 -9.52
N LEU A 225 2.16 2.76 -10.76
CA LEU A 225 3.03 3.04 -11.91
C LEU A 225 3.71 4.41 -11.78
N ALA A 226 2.96 5.42 -11.33
CA ALA A 226 3.47 6.77 -11.07
C ALA A 226 4.51 6.81 -9.93
N ILE A 227 4.36 5.98 -8.89
CA ILE A 227 5.38 5.81 -7.85
C ILE A 227 6.62 5.15 -8.44
N ASN A 228 6.43 4.03 -9.14
CA ASN A 228 7.54 3.25 -9.69
C ASN A 228 8.40 4.08 -10.68
N SER A 229 7.79 4.93 -11.51
CA SER A 229 8.54 5.77 -12.46
C SER A 229 9.53 6.70 -11.74
N VAL A 230 9.09 7.39 -10.69
CA VAL A 230 9.93 8.30 -9.91
C VAL A 230 11.06 7.54 -9.20
N LEU A 231 10.77 6.38 -8.62
CA LEU A 231 11.78 5.59 -7.89
C LEU A 231 12.86 5.06 -8.82
N ILE A 232 12.49 4.58 -10.01
CA ILE A 232 13.43 4.19 -11.06
C ILE A 232 14.33 5.36 -11.44
N ASN A 233 13.76 6.54 -11.71
CA ASN A 233 14.50 7.74 -12.09
C ASN A 233 15.45 8.22 -10.98
N ARG A 234 15.13 7.94 -9.71
CA ARG A 234 15.93 8.33 -8.53
C ARG A 234 16.84 7.23 -8.01
N GLY A 235 16.95 6.10 -8.72
CA GLY A 235 17.83 5.00 -8.34
C GLY A 235 17.42 4.27 -7.05
N VAL A 236 16.16 4.41 -6.62
CA VAL A 236 15.60 3.68 -5.48
C VAL A 236 15.16 2.31 -5.98
N LYS A 237 15.83 1.26 -5.50
CA LYS A 237 15.51 -0.15 -5.80
C LYS A 237 14.71 -0.76 -4.65
#